data_AF-A0A1C7NGQ2-F1
#
_entry.id   AF-A0A1C7NGQ2-F1
#
_cell.length_a   1.000
_cell.length_b   1.000
_cell.length_c   1.000
_cell.angle_alpha   90.00
_cell.angle_beta   90.00
_cell.angle_gamma   90.00
#
_symmetry.space_group_name_H-M   'P 1'
#
loop_
_entity.id
_entity.type
_entity.pdbx_description
1 polymer ?
#
loop_
_entity_poly.entity_id
_entity_poly.type
_entity_poly.pdbx_seq_one_letter_code
_entity_poly.pdbx_strand_id
1 'polypeptide(L)'
;MDAPWSNKETLRTTNKLERLSKEIVDFEKYIAPTQKEQLNRDTLLYSVSQLIESLWPGNVIAPFGSSVTGLQFPSRLIPHAKVPVLMATDDNNVSMDITVQNESPSSDRTVLWIKEYPLLKTLFMVLKQVLSNYRVSSLPTFEPLSAKTAGLASYSLICMIVSYLQLQAPKSHDPSRPEYIAETLLGFLDFYSRFDSSLYAISLIDGGAYLTADYSPIGIDPKEGKLTIIDPDVPGANVARSTLRFDILKLIFARAHSDLRKRLDSSTKGESILSSVLLVKPHYYGEPRSEGTRFKKEEIWIDTGLPSNANEKRSRFRPHAVTHVAAGKRNEERRNASSRDERRYNPYQSRNKSHNNTREDRYEREDRYQRKDSYRRENYHEKESRYQKEYERHARNNHSHLAEHYKKKADRAKRNHF
;
A
#
# COMPACT_ATOMS: atom_id res chain seq x y z
N MET A 1 -1.38 21.35 -22.71
CA MET A 1 -0.13 21.21 -21.93
C MET A 1 -0.04 19.76 -21.48
N ASP A 2 1.11 19.13 -21.71
CA ASP A 2 1.34 17.71 -21.42
C ASP A 2 1.53 17.41 -19.92
N ALA A 3 1.67 18.47 -19.10
CA ALA A 3 1.82 18.42 -17.66
C ALA A 3 0.84 19.40 -16.98
N PRO A 4 -0.45 19.04 -16.79
CA PRO A 4 -1.46 19.95 -16.24
C PRO A 4 -1.19 20.39 -14.79
N TRP A 5 -0.31 19.70 -14.07
CA TRP A 5 0.13 20.10 -12.72
C TRP A 5 1.17 21.23 -12.73
N SER A 6 1.98 21.34 -13.79
CA SER A 6 3.16 22.20 -13.80
C SER A 6 2.77 23.66 -13.99
N ASN A 7 3.21 24.52 -13.06
CA ASN A 7 3.01 25.96 -13.18
C ASN A 7 4.12 26.64 -14.03
N LYS A 8 3.87 27.87 -14.50
CA LYS A 8 4.82 28.61 -15.38
C LYS A 8 6.16 28.92 -14.69
N GLU A 9 6.17 29.13 -13.39
CA GLU A 9 7.39 29.46 -12.62
C GLU A 9 8.28 28.22 -12.48
N THR A 10 7.68 27.08 -12.14
CA THR A 10 8.34 25.78 -12.11
C THR A 10 9.02 25.49 -13.45
N LEU A 11 8.29 25.58 -14.56
CA LEU A 11 8.83 25.29 -15.90
C LEU A 11 9.94 26.25 -16.35
N ARG A 12 9.98 27.47 -15.79
CA ARG A 12 11.03 28.48 -16.03
C ARG A 12 12.31 28.24 -15.24
N THR A 13 12.32 27.32 -14.26
CA THR A 13 13.50 26.97 -13.47
C THR A 13 14.58 26.38 -14.39
N THR A 14 15.79 26.97 -14.36
CA THR A 14 16.91 26.58 -15.24
C THR A 14 17.59 25.29 -14.78
N ASN A 15 17.78 25.13 -13.46
CA ASN A 15 18.30 23.90 -12.89
C ASN A 15 17.24 22.79 -13.06
N LYS A 16 17.61 21.76 -13.83
CA LYS A 16 16.68 20.70 -14.23
C LYS A 16 16.29 19.78 -13.05
N LEU A 17 17.19 19.54 -12.10
CA LEU A 17 16.88 18.74 -10.91
C LEU A 17 16.00 19.52 -9.93
N GLU A 18 16.25 20.81 -9.75
CA GLU A 18 15.36 21.70 -9.00
C GLU A 18 13.97 21.76 -9.66
N ARG A 19 13.92 21.89 -10.99
CA ARG A 19 12.66 21.89 -11.75
C ARG A 19 11.89 20.59 -11.53
N LEU A 20 12.55 19.43 -11.61
CA LEU A 20 11.90 18.16 -11.32
C LEU A 20 11.36 18.10 -9.87
N SER A 21 12.13 18.58 -8.89
CA SER A 21 11.67 18.65 -7.49
C SER A 21 10.41 19.51 -7.35
N LYS A 22 10.40 20.69 -7.98
CA LYS A 22 9.23 21.58 -8.00
C LYS A 22 8.04 20.95 -8.72
N GLU A 23 8.26 20.26 -9.85
CA GLU A 23 7.19 19.55 -10.57
C GLU A 23 6.55 18.44 -9.73
N ILE A 24 7.35 17.71 -8.93
CA ILE A 24 6.84 16.68 -8.02
C ILE A 24 5.94 17.30 -6.94
N VAL A 25 6.34 18.43 -6.38
CA VAL A 25 5.53 19.18 -5.39
C VAL A 25 4.26 19.75 -6.03
N ASP A 26 4.37 20.30 -7.24
CA ASP A 26 3.23 20.77 -8.03
C ASP A 26 2.25 19.64 -8.32
N PHE A 27 2.76 18.46 -8.68
CA PHE A 27 1.95 17.26 -8.92
C PHE A 27 1.21 16.83 -7.66
N GLU A 28 1.89 16.75 -6.51
CA GLU A 28 1.24 16.42 -5.22
C GLU A 28 0.09 17.39 -4.92
N LYS A 29 0.32 18.70 -5.05
CA LYS A 29 -0.70 19.74 -4.86
C LYS A 29 -1.85 19.59 -5.86
N TYR A 30 -1.53 19.31 -7.12
CA TYR A 30 -2.50 19.16 -8.19
C TYR A 30 -3.46 17.98 -7.95
N ILE A 31 -2.99 16.89 -7.36
CA ILE A 31 -3.83 15.72 -7.08
C ILE A 31 -4.46 15.72 -5.70
N ALA A 32 -4.03 16.60 -4.79
CA ALA A 32 -4.58 16.70 -3.45
C ALA A 32 -6.09 16.99 -3.48
N PRO A 33 -6.91 16.34 -2.64
CA PRO A 33 -8.36 16.56 -2.58
C PRO A 33 -8.72 18.04 -2.39
N THR A 34 -9.71 18.53 -3.16
CA THR A 34 -10.29 19.86 -2.95
C THR A 34 -11.10 19.90 -1.66
N GLN A 35 -11.40 21.10 -1.15
CA GLN A 35 -12.28 21.28 0.00
C GLN A 35 -13.67 20.65 -0.22
N LYS A 36 -14.22 20.76 -1.44
CA LYS A 36 -15.50 20.12 -1.80
C LYS A 36 -15.39 18.58 -1.77
N GLU A 37 -14.33 18.02 -2.35
CA GLU A 37 -14.10 16.57 -2.32
C GLU A 37 -13.88 16.06 -0.89
N GLN A 38 -13.25 16.85 0.00
CA GLN A 38 -13.13 16.49 1.42
C GLN A 38 -14.48 16.52 2.13
N LEU A 39 -15.26 17.60 1.95
CA LEU A 39 -16.58 17.75 2.54
C LEU A 39 -17.56 16.64 2.11
N ASN A 40 -17.52 16.24 0.84
CA ASN A 40 -18.33 15.12 0.35
C ASN A 40 -17.96 13.80 1.06
N ARG A 41 -16.66 13.51 1.23
CA ARG A 41 -16.20 12.32 1.96
C ARG A 41 -16.61 12.35 3.43
N ASP A 42 -16.47 13.50 4.08
CA ASP A 42 -16.85 13.67 5.49
C ASP A 42 -18.37 13.51 5.68
N THR A 43 -19.16 14.02 4.73
CA THR A 43 -20.63 13.88 4.72
C THR A 43 -21.06 12.42 4.53
N LEU A 44 -20.39 11.69 3.63
CA LEU A 44 -20.64 10.26 3.44
C LEU A 44 -20.25 9.46 4.69
N LEU A 45 -19.09 9.74 5.29
CA LEU A 45 -18.65 9.09 6.53
C LEU A 45 -19.64 9.34 7.65
N TYR A 46 -20.11 10.58 7.81
CA TYR A 46 -21.12 10.94 8.79
C TYR A 46 -22.43 10.16 8.56
N SER A 47 -22.95 10.18 7.33
CA SER A 47 -24.21 9.52 6.97
C SER A 47 -24.17 8.01 7.22
N VAL A 48 -23.07 7.35 6.81
CA VAL A 48 -22.84 5.92 7.08
C VAL A 48 -22.71 5.67 8.58
N SER A 49 -22.04 6.55 9.32
CA SER A 49 -21.87 6.39 10.76
C SER A 49 -23.21 6.46 11.50
N GLN A 50 -24.08 7.41 11.13
CA GLN A 50 -25.43 7.51 11.68
C GLN A 50 -26.29 6.28 11.34
N LEU A 51 -26.19 5.78 10.10
CA LEU A 51 -26.91 4.57 9.69
C LEU A 51 -26.46 3.35 10.51
N ILE A 52 -25.15 3.14 10.66
CA ILE A 52 -24.61 2.02 11.44
C ILE A 52 -25.03 2.15 12.91
N GLU A 53 -24.96 3.34 13.50
CA GLU A 53 -25.40 3.55 14.90
C GLU A 53 -26.90 3.27 15.07
N SER A 54 -27.73 3.62 14.07
CA SER A 54 -29.17 3.34 14.12
C SER A 54 -29.51 1.85 14.03
N LEU A 55 -28.74 1.09 13.23
CA LEU A 55 -28.96 -0.35 13.02
C LEU A 55 -28.31 -1.19 14.13
N TRP A 56 -27.15 -0.75 14.62
CA TRP A 56 -26.34 -1.44 15.62
C TRP A 56 -25.72 -0.41 16.58
N PRO A 57 -26.46 0.01 17.62
CA PRO A 57 -25.96 1.00 18.58
C PRO A 57 -24.71 0.54 19.33
N GLY A 58 -23.83 1.48 19.68
CA GLY A 58 -22.64 1.24 20.49
C GLY A 58 -21.45 0.65 19.74
N ASN A 59 -21.44 0.69 18.40
CA ASN A 59 -20.28 0.29 17.59
C ASN A 59 -19.28 1.44 17.44
N VAL A 60 -17.98 1.11 17.46
CA VAL A 60 -16.92 2.08 17.18
C VAL A 60 -16.65 2.10 15.68
N ILE A 61 -16.88 3.26 15.06
CA ILE A 61 -16.62 3.49 13.64
C ILE A 61 -15.41 4.41 13.54
N ALA A 62 -14.41 3.98 12.79
CA ALA A 62 -13.20 4.76 12.59
C ALA A 62 -12.74 4.66 11.12
N PRO A 63 -12.36 5.78 10.49
CA PRO A 63 -11.72 5.75 9.18
C PRO A 63 -10.34 5.08 9.29
N PHE A 64 -9.88 4.45 8.21
CA PHE A 64 -8.54 3.86 8.10
C PHE A 64 -7.97 4.04 6.69
N GLY A 65 -6.72 3.61 6.47
CA GLY A 65 -6.06 3.61 5.17
C GLY A 65 -5.70 5.01 4.64
N SER A 66 -5.95 5.25 3.36
CA SER A 66 -5.66 6.55 2.72
C SER A 66 -6.39 7.70 3.39
N SER A 67 -7.59 7.45 3.94
CA SER A 67 -8.41 8.48 4.55
C SER A 67 -7.73 9.14 5.76
N VAL A 68 -7.16 8.34 6.66
CA VAL A 68 -6.45 8.83 7.85
C VAL A 68 -5.00 9.21 7.61
N THR A 69 -4.36 8.60 6.60
CA THR A 69 -2.95 8.89 6.28
C THR A 69 -2.79 10.13 5.41
N GLY A 70 -3.86 10.64 4.80
CA GLY A 70 -3.79 11.75 3.84
C GLY A 70 -3.12 11.37 2.50
N LEU A 71 -2.87 10.08 2.26
CA LEU A 71 -2.33 9.53 1.02
C LEU A 71 -3.43 9.23 -0.01
N GLN A 72 -4.41 10.13 -0.09
CA GLN A 72 -5.59 9.97 -0.93
C GLN A 72 -5.30 10.43 -2.36
N PHE A 73 -5.72 9.62 -3.32
CA PHE A 73 -5.79 10.04 -4.71
C PHE A 73 -7.22 10.45 -5.05
N PRO A 74 -7.41 11.37 -6.00
CA PRO A 74 -8.72 11.71 -6.51
C PRO A 74 -9.12 10.61 -7.48
N SER A 75 -9.32 9.38 -7.02
CA SER A 75 -9.69 8.23 -7.85
C SER A 75 -10.85 7.47 -7.20
N ARG A 76 -11.84 7.08 -8.02
CA ARG A 76 -12.96 6.25 -7.59
C ARG A 76 -12.48 4.86 -7.16
N LEU A 77 -13.07 4.31 -6.11
CA LEU A 77 -12.83 2.91 -5.73
C LEU A 77 -13.35 1.99 -6.83
N ILE A 78 -12.56 0.97 -7.18
CA ILE A 78 -12.96 -0.08 -8.11
C ILE A 78 -13.53 -1.23 -7.27
N PRO A 79 -14.72 -1.76 -7.60
CA PRO A 79 -15.30 -2.91 -6.92
C PRO A 79 -14.35 -4.12 -6.82
N HIS A 80 -14.64 -5.05 -5.91
CA HIS A 80 -14.01 -6.38 -5.74
C HIS A 80 -12.80 -6.47 -4.78
N ALA A 81 -12.90 -5.94 -3.56
CA ALA A 81 -11.99 -6.31 -2.48
C ALA A 81 -12.25 -7.75 -1.96
N LYS A 82 -11.20 -8.44 -1.48
CA LYS A 82 -11.24 -9.86 -1.03
C LYS A 82 -11.77 -10.07 0.39
N VAL A 83 -11.94 -9.00 1.17
CA VAL A 83 -12.58 -8.99 2.50
C VAL A 83 -14.05 -8.61 2.27
N PRO A 84 -15.04 -9.09 3.04
CA PRO A 84 -16.39 -8.56 2.96
C PRO A 84 -16.34 -7.05 3.24
N VAL A 85 -16.43 -6.29 2.16
CA VAL A 85 -16.47 -4.84 2.15
C VAL A 85 -17.89 -4.48 1.77
N LEU A 86 -18.64 -3.88 2.69
CA LEU A 86 -19.82 -3.14 2.27
C LEU A 86 -19.30 -1.88 1.58
N MET A 87 -19.64 -1.73 0.31
CA MET A 87 -19.26 -0.55 -0.46
C MET A 87 -20.44 0.41 -0.47
N ALA A 88 -20.26 1.60 0.09
CA ALA A 88 -21.22 2.68 -0.02
C ALA A 88 -20.77 3.62 -1.16
N THR A 89 -21.70 4.15 -1.94
CA THR A 89 -21.42 5.26 -2.87
C THR A 89 -22.55 6.27 -2.75
N ASP A 90 -22.22 7.55 -2.60
CA ASP A 90 -23.22 8.63 -2.56
C ASP A 90 -23.54 9.18 -3.96
N ASP A 91 -24.54 10.06 -4.02
CA ASP A 91 -24.96 10.74 -5.26
C ASP A 91 -23.86 11.66 -5.84
N ASN A 92 -22.83 12.00 -5.04
CA ASN A 92 -21.65 12.73 -5.49
C ASN A 92 -20.55 11.82 -6.08
N ASN A 93 -20.82 10.52 -6.23
CA ASN A 93 -19.87 9.48 -6.67
C ASN A 93 -18.67 9.24 -5.75
N VAL A 94 -18.78 9.62 -4.48
CA VAL A 94 -17.80 9.25 -3.45
C VAL A 94 -18.06 7.83 -3.00
N SER A 95 -17.04 6.98 -3.04
CA SER A 95 -17.16 5.59 -2.60
C SER A 95 -16.40 5.35 -1.29
N MET A 96 -16.93 4.47 -0.44
CA MET A 96 -16.31 4.05 0.83
C MET A 96 -16.38 2.53 0.98
N ASP A 97 -15.27 1.95 1.45
CA ASP A 97 -15.15 0.55 1.82
C ASP A 97 -15.32 0.39 3.35
N ILE A 98 -16.30 -0.40 3.79
CA ILE A 98 -16.58 -0.67 5.21
C ILE A 98 -16.21 -2.11 5.54
N THR A 99 -15.34 -2.30 6.55
CA THR A 99 -14.92 -3.61 7.04
C THR A 99 -15.19 -3.75 8.54
N VAL A 100 -15.69 -4.91 8.97
CA VAL A 100 -15.97 -5.20 10.39
C VAL A 100 -14.77 -5.91 11.04
N GLN A 101 -14.37 -5.46 12.23
CA GLN A 101 -13.24 -5.95 13.04
C GLN A 101 -11.87 -5.88 12.36
N ASN A 102 -11.37 -4.69 12.04
CA ASN A 102 -9.95 -4.53 11.70
C ASN A 102 -9.33 -3.35 12.43
N GLU A 103 -8.39 -3.65 13.34
CA GLU A 103 -7.29 -2.71 13.58
C GLU A 103 -6.48 -2.63 12.29
N SER A 104 -5.97 -1.44 11.95
CA SER A 104 -5.11 -1.26 10.78
C SER A 104 -3.73 -0.79 11.22
N PRO A 105 -2.87 -1.71 11.74
CA PRO A 105 -1.52 -1.35 12.18
C PRO A 105 -0.73 -0.61 11.11
N SER A 106 -0.92 -0.98 9.84
CA SER A 106 -0.30 -0.33 8.69
C SER A 106 -0.73 1.13 8.51
N SER A 107 -1.99 1.46 8.77
CA SER A 107 -2.48 2.85 8.70
C SER A 107 -1.89 3.68 9.83
N ASP A 108 -1.96 3.18 11.06
CA ASP A 108 -1.37 3.85 12.23
C ASP A 108 0.12 4.09 12.01
N ARG A 109 0.83 3.05 11.58
CA ARG A 109 2.26 3.11 11.26
C ARG A 109 2.57 4.17 10.20
N THR A 110 1.78 4.20 9.13
CA THR A 110 1.95 5.17 8.04
C THR A 110 1.76 6.60 8.55
N VAL A 111 0.78 6.86 9.40
CA VAL A 111 0.59 8.19 10.01
C VAL A 111 1.82 8.62 10.80
N LEU A 112 2.45 7.70 11.55
CA LEU A 112 3.68 8.01 12.29
C LEU A 112 4.84 8.30 11.33
N TRP A 113 5.03 7.46 10.30
CA TRP A 113 6.12 7.65 9.36
C TRP A 113 5.98 8.89 8.50
N ILE A 114 4.77 9.36 8.19
CA ILE A 114 4.58 10.64 7.50
C ILE A 114 5.09 11.80 8.36
N LYS A 115 4.95 11.71 9.69
CA LYS A 115 5.51 12.71 10.63
C LYS A 115 7.02 12.59 10.76
N GLU A 116 7.54 11.36 10.84
CA GLU A 116 8.98 11.09 10.99
C GLU A 116 9.77 11.38 9.70
N TYR A 117 9.17 11.11 8.55
CA TYR A 117 9.75 11.28 7.22
C TYR A 117 8.84 12.18 6.37
N PRO A 118 8.98 13.52 6.47
CA PRO A 118 8.09 14.46 5.76
C PRO A 118 8.03 14.22 4.24
N LEU A 119 9.11 13.73 3.64
CA LEU A 119 9.20 13.45 2.21
C LEU A 119 8.43 12.19 1.77
N LEU A 120 8.06 11.31 2.71
CA LEU A 120 7.37 10.04 2.43
C LEU A 120 6.09 10.25 1.63
N LYS A 121 5.26 11.24 2.01
CA LYS A 121 4.01 11.54 1.31
C LYS A 121 4.29 11.92 -0.14
N THR A 122 5.14 12.93 -0.35
CA THR A 122 5.49 13.44 -1.67
C THR A 122 6.02 12.33 -2.58
N LEU A 123 6.96 11.51 -2.09
CA LEU A 123 7.51 10.38 -2.84
C LEU A 123 6.45 9.31 -3.13
N PHE A 124 5.64 8.93 -2.15
CA PHE A 124 4.60 7.94 -2.34
C PHE A 124 3.60 8.37 -3.40
N MET A 125 3.17 9.63 -3.39
CA MET A 125 2.21 10.17 -4.34
C MET A 125 2.77 10.15 -5.77
N VAL A 126 4.00 10.62 -5.99
CA VAL A 126 4.58 10.57 -7.34
C VAL A 126 4.87 9.14 -7.80
N LEU A 127 5.46 8.29 -6.94
CA LEU A 127 5.81 6.92 -7.29
C LEU A 127 4.57 6.07 -7.57
N LYS A 128 3.52 6.19 -6.74
CA LYS A 128 2.27 5.48 -6.97
C LYS A 128 1.69 5.83 -8.33
N GLN A 129 1.68 7.12 -8.71
CA GLN A 129 1.18 7.53 -10.02
C GLN A 129 2.07 7.00 -11.14
N VAL A 130 3.37 7.26 -11.09
CA VAL A 130 4.35 6.84 -12.09
C VAL A 130 4.24 5.33 -12.34
N LEU A 131 4.30 4.52 -11.30
CA LEU A 131 4.23 3.06 -11.45
C LEU A 131 2.88 2.59 -11.98
N SER A 132 1.80 3.32 -11.68
CA SER A 132 0.50 3.04 -12.26
C SER A 132 0.50 3.28 -13.78
N ASN A 133 1.25 4.28 -14.29
CA ASN A 133 1.35 4.55 -15.73
C ASN A 133 2.02 3.41 -16.52
N TYR A 134 2.87 2.58 -15.92
CA TYR A 134 3.57 1.53 -16.64
C TYR A 134 2.71 0.27 -16.89
N ARG A 135 2.92 -0.34 -18.06
CA ARG A 135 2.38 -1.63 -18.50
C ARG A 135 3.47 -2.46 -19.16
N VAL A 136 3.33 -3.78 -19.11
CA VAL A 136 4.29 -4.71 -19.71
C VAL A 136 3.61 -5.46 -20.84
N SER A 137 4.15 -5.36 -22.06
CA SER A 137 3.52 -5.93 -23.26
C SER A 137 3.29 -7.44 -23.17
N SER A 138 4.24 -8.17 -22.57
CA SER A 138 4.15 -9.62 -22.36
C SER A 138 3.22 -10.03 -21.21
N LEU A 139 2.81 -9.07 -20.36
CA LEU A 139 1.95 -9.27 -19.18
C LEU A 139 0.86 -8.18 -19.10
N PRO A 140 -0.12 -8.15 -20.03
CA PRO A 140 -1.07 -7.05 -20.15
C PRO A 140 -2.03 -6.93 -18.96
N THR A 141 -2.20 -8.01 -18.17
CA THR A 141 -3.02 -8.04 -16.96
C THR A 141 -2.24 -7.62 -15.71
N PHE A 142 -0.92 -7.50 -15.80
CA PHE A 142 -0.07 -7.09 -14.69
C PHE A 142 -0.20 -5.59 -14.41
N GLU A 143 -0.46 -5.25 -13.15
CA GLU A 143 -0.49 -3.86 -12.70
C GLU A 143 0.54 -3.68 -11.59
N PRO A 144 1.54 -2.79 -11.76
CA PRO A 144 2.64 -2.67 -10.81
C PRO A 144 2.20 -2.38 -9.38
N LEU A 145 1.13 -1.59 -9.20
CA LEU A 145 0.57 -1.18 -7.91
C LEU A 145 -0.73 -1.91 -7.56
N SER A 146 -0.78 -3.21 -7.81
CA SER A 146 -1.93 -4.04 -7.45
C SER A 146 -1.50 -5.40 -6.89
N ALA A 147 -1.83 -5.64 -5.62
CA ALA A 147 -1.68 -6.94 -4.99
C ALA A 147 -2.53 -8.04 -5.66
N LYS A 148 -3.57 -7.68 -6.43
CA LYS A 148 -4.44 -8.65 -7.14
C LYS A 148 -3.71 -9.29 -8.32
N THR A 149 -2.80 -8.54 -8.95
CA THR A 149 -2.05 -8.95 -10.14
C THR A 149 -0.58 -9.23 -9.80
N ALA A 150 -0.31 -9.58 -8.53
CA ALA A 150 1.01 -9.90 -8.00
C ALA A 150 2.05 -8.75 -7.97
N GLY A 151 1.61 -7.49 -8.11
CA GLY A 151 2.43 -6.29 -7.93
C GLY A 151 2.59 -5.88 -6.46
N LEU A 152 2.93 -4.62 -6.23
CA LEU A 152 3.06 -4.01 -4.90
C LEU A 152 1.70 -3.59 -4.35
N ALA A 153 1.45 -3.90 -3.08
CA ALA A 153 0.43 -3.20 -2.32
C ALA A 153 0.92 -1.79 -1.97
N SER A 154 -0.01 -0.86 -1.70
CA SER A 154 0.35 0.52 -1.30
C SER A 154 1.25 0.54 -0.05
N TYR A 155 0.95 -0.28 0.96
CA TYR A 155 1.77 -0.34 2.16
C TYR A 155 3.17 -0.93 1.90
N SER A 156 3.30 -1.89 0.96
CA SER A 156 4.62 -2.39 0.54
C SER A 156 5.48 -1.29 -0.08
N LEU A 157 4.89 -0.42 -0.92
CA LEU A 157 5.60 0.74 -1.48
C LEU A 157 5.99 1.76 -0.40
N ILE A 158 5.11 2.02 0.58
CA ILE A 158 5.44 2.89 1.73
C ILE A 158 6.65 2.33 2.49
N CYS A 159 6.64 1.04 2.81
CA CYS A 159 7.76 0.36 3.48
C CYS A 159 9.06 0.49 2.68
N MET A 160 9.01 0.32 1.35
CA MET A 160 10.18 0.50 0.49
C MET A 160 10.69 1.94 0.52
N ILE A 161 9.81 2.95 0.48
CA ILE A 161 10.23 4.35 0.55
C ILE A 161 10.89 4.64 1.91
N VAL A 162 10.29 4.19 3.01
CA VAL A 162 10.86 4.37 4.35
C VAL A 162 12.23 3.68 4.47
N SER A 163 12.36 2.45 4.00
CA SER A 163 13.65 1.73 3.98
C SER A 163 14.72 2.49 3.18
N TYR A 164 14.35 3.04 2.03
CA TYR A 164 15.27 3.86 1.23
C TYR A 164 15.67 5.13 1.99
N LEU A 165 14.72 5.86 2.58
CA LEU A 165 15.00 7.08 3.37
C LEU A 165 15.89 6.79 4.59
N GLN A 166 15.73 5.63 5.21
CA GLN A 166 16.52 5.20 6.36
C GLN A 166 17.98 4.85 6.00
N LEU A 167 18.18 4.13 4.90
CA LEU A 167 19.45 3.44 4.64
C LEU A 167 20.23 3.99 3.44
N GLN A 168 19.53 4.55 2.45
CA GLN A 168 20.11 4.86 1.14
C GLN A 168 20.04 6.35 0.78
N ALA A 169 19.04 7.08 1.31
CA ALA A 169 18.93 8.50 1.05
C ALA A 169 20.19 9.22 1.54
N PRO A 170 20.74 10.18 0.77
CA PRO A 170 22.00 10.82 1.12
C PRO A 170 21.89 11.57 2.46
N LYS A 171 22.54 11.05 3.51
CA LYS A 171 22.57 11.69 4.85
C LYS A 171 23.26 13.06 4.84
N SER A 172 24.14 13.28 3.86
CA SER A 172 24.94 14.49 3.69
C SER A 172 24.24 15.60 2.90
N HIS A 173 23.08 15.32 2.30
CA HIS A 173 22.34 16.33 1.56
C HIS A 173 21.32 16.98 2.48
N ASP A 174 21.50 18.28 2.71
CA ASP A 174 20.53 19.11 3.41
C ASP A 174 19.16 18.99 2.72
N PRO A 175 18.10 18.52 3.43
CA PRO A 175 16.74 18.44 2.89
C PRO A 175 16.17 19.79 2.41
N SER A 176 16.80 20.91 2.79
CA SER A 176 16.45 22.25 2.28
C SER A 176 16.89 22.48 0.83
N ARG A 177 17.78 21.63 0.29
CA ARG A 177 18.30 21.78 -1.07
C ARG A 177 17.19 21.66 -2.11
N PRO A 178 17.16 22.55 -3.11
CA PRO A 178 16.11 22.54 -4.13
C PRO A 178 16.07 21.26 -4.99
N GLU A 179 17.17 20.50 -5.09
CA GLU A 179 17.27 19.26 -5.88
C GLU A 179 16.89 17.99 -5.09
N TYR A 180 16.74 18.09 -3.76
CA TYR A 180 16.71 16.94 -2.87
C TYR A 180 15.60 15.92 -3.21
N ILE A 181 14.40 16.41 -3.57
CA ILE A 181 13.26 15.55 -3.90
C ILE A 181 13.54 14.75 -5.18
N ALA A 182 14.08 15.40 -6.21
CA ALA A 182 14.44 14.78 -7.48
C ALA A 182 15.56 13.74 -7.31
N GLU A 183 16.62 14.07 -6.57
CA GLU A 183 17.72 13.15 -6.27
C GLU A 183 17.22 11.93 -5.50
N THR A 184 16.33 12.13 -4.53
CA THR A 184 15.74 11.04 -3.75
C THR A 184 14.84 10.14 -4.61
N LEU A 185 14.01 10.71 -5.50
CA LEU A 185 13.19 9.94 -6.44
C LEU A 185 14.05 9.11 -7.40
N LEU A 186 15.07 9.74 -8.01
CA LEU A 186 15.98 9.07 -8.94
C LEU A 186 16.75 7.94 -8.25
N GLY A 187 17.28 8.21 -7.07
CA GLY A 187 18.01 7.22 -6.29
C GLY A 187 17.13 6.08 -5.80
N PHE A 188 15.86 6.32 -5.43
CA PHE A 188 14.91 5.26 -5.10
C PHE A 188 14.71 4.31 -6.28
N LEU A 189 14.44 4.85 -7.48
CA LEU A 189 14.21 4.07 -8.69
C LEU A 189 15.46 3.26 -9.06
N ASP A 190 16.63 3.90 -9.03
CA ASP A 190 17.90 3.25 -9.34
C ASP A 190 18.26 2.15 -8.33
N PHE A 191 18.13 2.41 -7.03
CA PHE A 191 18.42 1.43 -5.98
C PHE A 191 17.51 0.20 -6.08
N TYR A 192 16.19 0.39 -6.12
CA TYR A 192 15.26 -0.73 -6.18
C TYR A 192 15.26 -1.46 -7.52
N SER A 193 15.75 -0.84 -8.61
CA SER A 193 15.98 -1.56 -9.86
C SER A 193 17.07 -2.64 -9.73
N ARG A 194 17.97 -2.50 -8.75
CA ARG A 194 19.12 -3.40 -8.54
C ARG A 194 19.02 -4.23 -7.26
N PHE A 195 18.09 -3.91 -6.35
CA PHE A 195 17.90 -4.59 -5.07
C PHE A 195 17.79 -6.12 -5.21
N ASP A 196 18.59 -6.86 -4.44
CA ASP A 196 18.59 -8.32 -4.46
C ASP A 196 17.62 -8.87 -3.41
N SER A 197 16.38 -9.07 -3.84
CA SER A 197 15.31 -9.60 -2.98
C SER A 197 15.42 -11.11 -2.71
N SER A 198 16.33 -11.82 -3.38
CA SER A 198 16.61 -13.23 -3.12
C SER A 198 17.55 -13.40 -1.92
N LEU A 199 18.40 -12.40 -1.66
CA LEU A 199 19.37 -12.41 -0.56
C LEU A 199 18.91 -11.63 0.67
N TYR A 200 18.11 -10.57 0.48
CA TYR A 200 17.80 -9.62 1.55
C TYR A 200 16.30 -9.49 1.87
N ALA A 201 15.98 -9.58 3.16
CA ALA A 201 14.73 -9.09 3.74
C ALA A 201 14.89 -7.64 4.20
N ILE A 202 13.85 -6.83 3.99
CA ILE A 202 13.80 -5.45 4.46
C ILE A 202 13.25 -5.42 5.89
N SER A 203 14.04 -4.92 6.83
CA SER A 203 13.61 -4.54 8.18
C SER A 203 13.48 -3.02 8.28
N LEU A 204 12.47 -2.55 9.00
CA LEU A 204 12.17 -1.13 9.21
C LEU A 204 12.33 -0.69 10.67
N ILE A 205 12.79 -1.61 11.52
CA ILE A 205 12.98 -1.44 12.97
C ILE A 205 14.33 -0.75 13.21
N ASP A 206 14.43 0.08 14.25
CA ASP A 206 15.70 0.65 14.73
C ASP A 206 16.50 1.41 13.67
N GLY A 207 15.80 2.07 12.74
CA GLY A 207 16.44 2.82 11.63
C GLY A 207 16.74 1.97 10.40
N GLY A 208 16.20 0.75 10.33
CA GLY A 208 16.19 -0.09 9.14
C GLY A 208 17.41 -1.00 9.01
N ALA A 209 17.23 -2.12 8.29
CA ALA A 209 18.33 -3.00 7.91
C ALA A 209 17.95 -3.88 6.71
N TYR A 210 18.96 -4.38 5.99
CA TYR A 210 18.81 -5.49 5.05
C TYR A 210 19.36 -6.76 5.69
N LEU A 211 18.48 -7.70 6.01
CA LEU A 211 18.83 -8.92 6.73
C LEU A 211 18.98 -10.07 5.74
N THR A 212 20.02 -10.88 5.88
CA THR A 212 20.14 -12.14 5.15
C THR A 212 19.25 -13.22 5.77
N ALA A 213 19.15 -14.38 5.12
CA ALA A 213 18.27 -15.47 5.55
C ALA A 213 18.54 -15.91 7.00
N ASP A 214 19.81 -15.94 7.43
CA ASP A 214 20.21 -16.36 8.78
C ASP A 214 19.71 -15.42 9.89
N TYR A 215 19.49 -14.14 9.56
CA TYR A 215 19.05 -13.11 10.51
C TYR A 215 17.59 -12.70 10.33
N SER A 216 16.93 -13.13 9.26
CA SER A 216 15.53 -12.80 9.00
C SER A 216 14.60 -13.66 9.88
N PRO A 217 13.79 -13.06 10.77
CA PRO A 217 12.89 -13.82 11.66
C PRO A 217 11.75 -14.52 10.92
N ILE A 218 11.54 -14.21 9.64
CA ILE A 218 10.47 -14.79 8.81
C ILE A 218 11.01 -15.57 7.61
N GLY A 219 12.33 -15.77 7.56
CA GLY A 219 13.03 -16.35 6.40
C GLY A 219 13.02 -15.44 5.18
N ILE A 220 13.58 -15.95 4.07
CA ILE A 220 13.59 -15.32 2.75
C ILE A 220 13.23 -16.39 1.73
N ASP A 221 12.29 -16.09 0.83
CA ASP A 221 11.98 -16.96 -0.31
C ASP A 221 12.93 -16.57 -1.46
N PRO A 222 13.93 -17.41 -1.82
CA PRO A 222 14.95 -17.06 -2.81
C PRO A 222 14.41 -17.09 -4.24
N LYS A 223 13.15 -17.49 -4.45
CA LYS A 223 12.54 -17.52 -5.78
C LYS A 223 12.49 -16.13 -6.39
N GLU A 224 12.81 -16.06 -7.67
CA GLU A 224 12.72 -14.83 -8.45
C GLU A 224 11.31 -14.23 -8.38
N GLY A 225 11.26 -12.90 -8.29
CA GLY A 225 10.02 -12.14 -8.17
C GLY A 225 9.43 -12.03 -6.76
N LYS A 226 10.01 -12.70 -5.75
CA LYS A 226 9.61 -12.55 -4.36
C LYS A 226 10.26 -11.32 -3.73
N LEU A 227 9.54 -10.70 -2.79
CA LEU A 227 10.04 -9.63 -1.94
C LEU A 227 9.67 -9.92 -0.49
N THR A 228 10.62 -9.73 0.41
CA THR A 228 10.43 -9.92 1.86
C THR A 228 10.57 -8.59 2.58
N ILE A 229 9.48 -8.13 3.18
CA ILE A 229 9.46 -6.95 4.05
C ILE A 229 8.87 -7.38 5.39
N ILE A 230 9.67 -7.31 6.45
CA ILE A 230 9.26 -7.69 7.80
C ILE A 230 8.29 -6.63 8.32
N ASP A 231 7.08 -7.05 8.69
CA ASP A 231 6.08 -6.13 9.23
C ASP A 231 6.50 -5.60 10.62
N PRO A 232 6.56 -4.27 10.80
CA PRO A 232 7.00 -3.71 12.06
C PRO A 232 5.91 -3.66 13.16
N ASP A 233 4.68 -4.09 12.89
CA ASP A 233 3.64 -4.13 13.91
C ASP A 233 2.99 -5.51 14.03
N VAL A 234 3.20 -6.38 13.04
CA VAL A 234 2.65 -7.73 13.01
C VAL A 234 3.79 -8.77 12.98
N PRO A 235 4.20 -9.33 14.13
CA PRO A 235 5.23 -10.36 14.20
C PRO A 235 4.93 -11.54 13.26
N GLY A 236 5.96 -12.02 12.56
CA GLY A 236 5.84 -13.15 11.63
C GLY A 236 5.24 -12.80 10.26
N ALA A 237 4.79 -11.56 10.03
CA ALA A 237 4.17 -11.19 8.77
C ALA A 237 5.16 -10.62 7.74
N ASN A 238 5.06 -11.10 6.50
CA ASN A 238 5.65 -10.45 5.32
C ASN A 238 4.63 -9.47 4.70
N VAL A 239 4.96 -8.18 4.72
CA VAL A 239 4.13 -7.11 4.11
C VAL A 239 4.00 -7.29 2.59
N ALA A 240 5.04 -7.79 1.94
CA ALA A 240 5.11 -7.98 0.49
C ALA A 240 4.70 -9.39 0.04
N ARG A 241 3.98 -10.17 0.88
CA ARG A 241 3.55 -11.55 0.57
C ARG A 241 2.80 -11.73 -0.75
N SER A 242 2.08 -10.70 -1.21
CA SER A 242 1.33 -10.72 -2.46
C SER A 242 2.18 -10.36 -3.68
N THR A 243 3.40 -9.87 -3.48
CA THR A 243 4.32 -9.49 -4.55
C THR A 243 5.05 -10.73 -5.03
N LEU A 244 4.76 -11.16 -6.26
CA LEU A 244 5.32 -12.37 -6.89
C LEU A 244 6.00 -12.06 -8.23
N ARG A 245 6.14 -10.77 -8.55
CA ARG A 245 6.71 -10.23 -9.80
C ARG A 245 7.63 -9.05 -9.52
N PHE A 246 8.41 -9.13 -8.45
CA PHE A 246 9.37 -8.08 -8.08
C PHE A 246 10.47 -7.88 -9.13
N ASP A 247 10.85 -8.94 -9.84
CA ASP A 247 11.69 -8.92 -11.04
C ASP A 247 11.15 -7.97 -12.11
N ILE A 248 9.85 -8.04 -12.41
CA ILE A 248 9.20 -7.12 -13.36
C ILE A 248 9.17 -5.69 -12.81
N LEU A 249 8.94 -5.53 -11.51
CA LEU A 249 8.99 -4.21 -10.86
C LEU A 249 10.39 -3.58 -10.96
N LYS A 250 11.47 -4.37 -10.81
CA LYS A 250 12.85 -3.92 -11.01
C LYS A 250 13.07 -3.38 -12.42
N LEU A 251 12.53 -4.05 -13.44
CA LEU A 251 12.59 -3.57 -14.83
C LEU A 251 11.83 -2.25 -15.02
N ILE A 252 10.65 -2.12 -14.40
CA ILE A 252 9.87 -0.87 -14.44
C ILE A 252 10.61 0.27 -13.73
N PHE A 253 11.22 0.01 -12.57
CA PHE A 253 12.04 1.02 -11.88
C PHE A 253 13.24 1.45 -12.72
N ALA A 254 13.96 0.51 -13.33
CA ALA A 254 15.07 0.79 -14.24
C ALA A 254 14.61 1.66 -15.42
N ARG A 255 13.45 1.32 -16.00
CA ARG A 255 12.91 2.05 -17.14
C ARG A 255 12.49 3.47 -16.76
N ALA A 256 11.76 3.65 -15.67
CA ALA A 256 11.36 4.96 -15.17
C ALA A 256 12.57 5.84 -14.82
N HIS A 257 13.61 5.26 -14.19
CA HIS A 257 14.86 5.98 -13.96
C HIS A 257 15.53 6.42 -15.28
N SER A 258 15.64 5.53 -16.26
CA SER A 258 16.18 5.86 -17.58
C SER A 258 15.38 6.95 -18.30
N ASP A 259 14.04 6.87 -18.28
CA ASP A 259 13.16 7.84 -18.95
C ASP A 259 13.28 9.24 -18.29
N LEU A 260 13.39 9.32 -16.96
CA LEU A 260 13.68 10.58 -16.26
C LEU A 260 15.08 11.12 -16.60
N ARG A 261 16.11 10.27 -16.59
CA ARG A 261 17.49 10.70 -16.91
C ARG A 261 17.61 11.22 -18.33
N LYS A 262 17.09 10.50 -19.31
CA LYS A 262 17.04 10.95 -20.72
C LYS A 262 16.29 12.28 -20.85
N ARG A 263 15.18 12.46 -20.13
CA ARG A 263 14.44 13.73 -20.13
C ARG A 263 15.20 14.85 -19.44
N LEU A 264 15.92 14.58 -18.35
CA LEU A 264 16.82 15.55 -17.73
C LEU A 264 17.91 16.00 -18.73
N ASP A 265 18.51 15.08 -19.47
CA ASP A 265 19.58 15.42 -20.43
C ASP A 265 19.04 16.26 -21.60
N SER A 266 17.91 15.84 -22.18
CA SER A 266 17.35 16.44 -23.40
C SER A 266 16.44 17.66 -23.18
N SER A 267 15.82 17.82 -22.01
CA SER A 267 14.80 18.86 -21.81
C SER A 267 15.38 20.27 -21.86
N THR A 268 14.60 21.17 -22.44
CA THR A 268 14.85 22.60 -22.54
C THR A 268 14.01 23.39 -21.52
N LYS A 269 14.21 24.70 -21.44
CA LYS A 269 13.42 25.58 -20.55
C LYS A 269 11.96 25.61 -21.01
N GLY A 270 11.01 25.50 -20.07
CA GLY A 270 9.58 25.47 -20.39
C GLY A 270 8.98 24.07 -20.54
N GLU A 271 9.80 23.03 -20.62
CA GLU A 271 9.35 21.65 -20.75
C GLU A 271 9.26 20.92 -19.40
N SER A 272 8.21 20.10 -19.24
CA SER A 272 8.08 19.22 -18.08
C SER A 272 9.06 18.05 -18.18
N ILE A 273 9.69 17.75 -17.05
CA ILE A 273 10.52 16.56 -16.87
C ILE A 273 9.67 15.39 -16.38
N LEU A 274 8.77 15.62 -15.42
CA LEU A 274 7.97 14.57 -14.80
C LEU A 274 7.01 13.91 -15.81
N SER A 275 6.60 14.64 -16.85
CA SER A 275 5.75 14.11 -17.91
C SER A 275 6.40 12.99 -18.74
N SER A 276 7.71 12.73 -18.62
CA SER A 276 8.34 11.58 -19.30
C SER A 276 7.95 10.23 -18.70
N VAL A 277 7.54 10.22 -17.43
CA VAL A 277 7.16 9.00 -16.68
C VAL A 277 5.73 9.06 -16.14
N LEU A 278 5.10 10.23 -16.22
CA LEU A 278 3.76 10.50 -15.73
C LEU A 278 2.89 11.02 -16.88
N LEU A 279 2.39 10.11 -17.71
CA LEU A 279 1.56 10.48 -18.87
C LEU A 279 0.09 10.65 -18.46
N VAL A 280 -0.44 11.84 -18.71
CA VAL A 280 -1.84 12.16 -18.46
C VAL A 280 -2.42 13.01 -19.59
N LYS A 281 -3.71 12.84 -19.86
CA LYS A 281 -4.49 13.79 -20.65
C LYS A 281 -5.29 14.70 -19.73
N PRO A 282 -5.19 16.04 -19.88
CA PRO A 282 -6.08 16.96 -19.20
C PRO A 282 -7.52 16.62 -19.52
N HIS A 283 -8.39 16.68 -18.51
CA HIS A 283 -9.82 16.50 -18.66
C HIS A 283 -10.50 17.86 -18.40
N TYR A 284 -10.94 18.57 -19.45
CA TYR A 284 -11.70 19.83 -19.43
C TYR A 284 -12.58 19.88 -20.71
N TYR A 285 -13.80 20.43 -20.82
CA TYR A 285 -14.60 21.47 -20.13
C TYR A 285 -16.09 21.05 -20.21
N GLY A 286 -16.93 21.34 -19.20
CA GLY A 286 -18.40 21.41 -19.38
C GLY A 286 -19.28 20.47 -18.53
N GLU A 287 -18.74 19.40 -17.93
CA GLU A 287 -19.53 18.56 -17.01
C GLU A 287 -19.26 18.89 -15.53
N PRO A 288 -20.27 18.78 -14.65
CA PRO A 288 -20.05 18.89 -13.21
C PRO A 288 -19.04 17.83 -12.77
N ARG A 289 -17.90 18.32 -12.27
CA ARG A 289 -16.71 17.53 -11.90
C ARG A 289 -17.06 16.51 -10.82
N SER A 290 -17.06 15.21 -11.17
CA SER A 290 -17.15 14.13 -10.19
C SER A 290 -15.81 13.94 -9.47
N GLU A 291 -15.86 13.61 -8.18
CA GLU A 291 -14.68 13.20 -7.43
C GLU A 291 -14.02 12.03 -8.16
N GLY A 292 -12.72 12.11 -8.47
CA GLY A 292 -12.06 11.01 -9.19
C GLY A 292 -11.39 11.33 -10.53
N THR A 293 -11.65 12.51 -11.09
CA THR A 293 -11.52 12.73 -12.55
C THR A 293 -10.59 13.89 -12.95
N ARG A 294 -9.55 14.16 -12.16
CA ARG A 294 -8.63 15.30 -12.43
C ARG A 294 -7.86 15.17 -13.75
N PHE A 295 -7.57 13.95 -14.18
CA PHE A 295 -6.90 13.66 -15.43
C PHE A 295 -7.22 12.24 -15.87
N LYS A 296 -7.14 11.99 -17.18
CA LYS A 296 -7.15 10.63 -17.69
C LYS A 296 -5.71 10.12 -17.73
N LYS A 297 -5.44 9.05 -16.98
CA LYS A 297 -4.16 8.35 -17.01
C LYS A 297 -3.92 7.73 -18.39
N GLU A 298 -2.71 7.87 -18.90
CA GLU A 298 -2.24 7.13 -20.09
C GLU A 298 -1.22 6.05 -19.71
N GLU A 299 -0.99 5.10 -20.61
CA GLU A 299 -0.14 3.94 -20.35
C GLU A 299 1.20 4.05 -21.09
N ILE A 300 2.28 3.78 -20.37
CA ILE A 300 3.64 3.61 -20.91
C ILE A 300 3.88 2.10 -21.02
N TRP A 301 3.96 1.60 -22.25
CA TRP A 301 4.18 0.19 -22.51
C TRP A 301 5.67 -0.12 -22.61
N ILE A 302 6.13 -1.10 -21.84
CA ILE A 302 7.50 -1.60 -21.88
C ILE A 302 7.52 -3.01 -22.48
N ASP A 303 8.46 -3.23 -23.38
CA ASP A 303 8.83 -4.55 -23.84
C ASP A 303 9.97 -5.08 -22.98
N THR A 304 9.76 -6.24 -22.38
CA THR A 304 10.75 -6.88 -21.50
C THR A 304 11.56 -7.94 -22.24
N GLY A 305 11.27 -8.20 -23.52
CA GLY A 305 11.86 -9.31 -24.27
C GLY A 305 11.41 -10.70 -23.79
N LEU A 306 10.58 -10.77 -22.75
CA LEU A 306 9.93 -12.00 -22.32
C LEU A 306 8.89 -12.42 -23.37
N PRO A 307 8.87 -13.70 -23.79
CA PRO A 307 7.88 -14.16 -24.75
C PRO A 307 6.48 -13.86 -24.21
N SER A 308 5.68 -13.17 -25.02
CA SER A 308 4.27 -12.94 -24.72
C SER A 308 3.60 -14.31 -24.57
N ASN A 309 3.13 -14.64 -23.36
CA ASN A 309 2.31 -15.82 -23.13
C ASN A 309 0.94 -15.57 -23.79
N ALA A 310 0.87 -15.73 -25.10
CA ALA A 310 -0.35 -15.63 -25.91
C ALA A 310 -1.45 -16.64 -25.50
N ASN A 311 -1.17 -17.50 -24.51
CA ASN A 311 -2.09 -18.44 -23.90
C ASN A 311 -2.82 -17.93 -22.65
N GLU A 312 -2.59 -16.70 -22.17
CA GLU A 312 -3.64 -15.96 -21.46
C GLU A 312 -4.70 -15.52 -22.48
N LYS A 313 -5.39 -16.52 -23.06
CA LYS A 313 -6.56 -16.30 -23.90
C LYS A 313 -7.50 -15.38 -23.16
N ARG A 314 -7.82 -14.24 -23.79
CA ARG A 314 -8.98 -13.38 -23.55
C ARG A 314 -10.08 -14.16 -22.83
N SER A 315 -10.07 -14.16 -21.50
CA SER A 315 -11.23 -14.56 -20.73
C SER A 315 -12.25 -13.47 -21.02
N ARG A 316 -13.14 -13.74 -21.96
CA ARG A 316 -14.30 -12.89 -22.21
C ARG A 316 -15.06 -12.89 -20.89
N PHE A 317 -14.89 -11.83 -20.13
CA PHE A 317 -15.68 -11.53 -18.95
C PHE A 317 -17.13 -11.41 -19.43
N ARG A 318 -17.88 -12.51 -19.38
CA ARG A 318 -19.33 -12.45 -19.48
C ARG A 318 -19.82 -12.10 -18.08
N PRO A 319 -20.40 -10.91 -17.85
CA PRO A 319 -21.07 -10.65 -16.59
C PRO A 319 -22.20 -11.67 -16.47
N HIS A 320 -22.10 -12.58 -15.51
CA HIS A 320 -23.29 -13.31 -15.09
C HIS A 320 -24.18 -12.30 -14.41
N ALA A 321 -25.14 -11.77 -15.17
CA ALA A 321 -26.35 -11.20 -14.62
C ALA A 321 -27.01 -12.31 -13.79
N VAL A 322 -26.95 -12.19 -12.47
CA VAL A 322 -27.83 -12.96 -11.61
C VAL A 322 -29.16 -12.23 -11.64
N THR A 323 -30.03 -12.66 -12.56
CA THR A 323 -31.46 -12.38 -12.50
C THR A 323 -32.03 -13.04 -11.26
N HIS A 324 -32.68 -12.25 -10.42
CA HIS A 324 -33.57 -12.76 -9.39
C HIS A 324 -34.73 -13.50 -10.07
N VAL A 325 -34.93 -14.78 -9.74
CA VAL A 325 -36.23 -15.44 -9.88
C VAL A 325 -36.48 -16.32 -8.65
N ALA A 326 -37.65 -16.12 -8.07
CA ALA A 326 -38.16 -16.79 -6.89
C ALA A 326 -38.50 -18.28 -7.13
N ALA A 327 -38.39 -19.06 -6.05
CA ALA A 327 -39.12 -20.29 -5.71
C ALA A 327 -39.39 -21.36 -6.81
N GLY A 328 -38.90 -22.59 -6.60
CA GLY A 328 -39.43 -23.77 -7.28
C GLY A 328 -38.60 -25.06 -7.15
N LYS A 329 -39.06 -25.94 -6.24
CA LYS A 329 -38.84 -27.40 -6.07
C LYS A 329 -37.91 -28.21 -7.02
N ARG A 330 -37.12 -29.10 -6.39
CA ARG A 330 -36.70 -30.49 -6.77
C ARG A 330 -36.04 -30.65 -8.16
N ASN A 331 -34.87 -31.29 -8.34
CA ASN A 331 -34.53 -32.68 -8.00
C ASN A 331 -33.02 -32.92 -8.21
N GLU A 332 -32.54 -33.99 -7.60
CA GLU A 332 -31.17 -34.52 -7.64
C GLU A 332 -30.70 -34.90 -9.05
N GLU A 333 -29.40 -34.71 -9.34
CA GLU A 333 -28.55 -35.80 -9.85
C GLU A 333 -27.06 -35.48 -9.78
N ARG A 334 -26.32 -36.51 -9.36
CA ARG A 334 -24.91 -36.56 -8.97
C ARG A 334 -23.96 -36.38 -10.15
N ARG A 335 -22.88 -35.61 -9.98
CA ARG A 335 -21.56 -35.95 -10.55
C ARG A 335 -20.41 -35.59 -9.59
N ASN A 336 -19.65 -36.62 -9.22
CA ASN A 336 -18.43 -36.56 -8.42
C ASN A 336 -17.32 -35.83 -9.17
N ALA A 337 -16.64 -34.89 -8.51
CA ALA A 337 -15.25 -34.54 -8.81
C ALA A 337 -14.56 -33.98 -7.54
N SER A 338 -13.40 -34.55 -7.23
CA SER A 338 -12.56 -34.35 -6.05
C SER A 338 -12.30 -32.87 -5.69
N SER A 339 -12.68 -32.47 -4.47
CA SER A 339 -12.29 -31.20 -3.86
C SER A 339 -10.85 -31.28 -3.33
N ARG A 340 -9.94 -30.52 -3.96
CA ARG A 340 -8.71 -30.05 -3.30
C ARG A 340 -9.07 -28.80 -2.50
N ASP A 341 -9.32 -29.01 -1.21
CA ASP A 341 -9.71 -28.00 -0.24
C ASP A 341 -8.50 -27.09 0.12
N GLU A 342 -8.11 -26.16 -0.75
CA GLU A 342 -7.18 -25.06 -0.39
C GLU A 342 -7.92 -24.00 0.44
N ARG A 343 -8.17 -24.32 1.72
CA ARG A 343 -8.59 -23.31 2.71
C ARG A 343 -7.40 -22.39 3.03
N ARG A 344 -7.25 -21.29 2.28
CA ARG A 344 -6.23 -20.27 2.53
C ARG A 344 -6.56 -19.48 3.82
N TYR A 345 -5.63 -19.55 4.77
CA TYR A 345 -5.65 -18.86 6.05
C TYR A 345 -5.53 -17.33 5.88
N ASN A 346 -6.46 -16.59 6.47
CA ASN A 346 -6.40 -15.13 6.61
C ASN A 346 -5.87 -14.80 8.02
N PRO A 347 -4.65 -14.25 8.17
CA PRO A 347 -4.07 -13.95 9.49
C PRO A 347 -4.78 -12.81 10.23
N TYR A 348 -5.75 -12.13 9.63
CA TYR A 348 -6.57 -11.09 10.26
C TYR A 348 -7.92 -11.58 10.80
N GLN A 349 -8.19 -12.90 10.77
CA GLN A 349 -9.41 -13.48 11.34
C GLN A 349 -9.08 -14.44 12.49
N SER A 350 -9.53 -14.10 13.70
CA SER A 350 -9.61 -15.07 14.81
C SER A 350 -10.77 -16.03 14.56
N ARG A 351 -10.52 -17.33 14.59
CA ARG A 351 -11.51 -18.37 14.26
C ARG A 351 -12.06 -19.01 15.54
N ASN A 352 -13.35 -18.82 15.82
CA ASN A 352 -14.10 -19.71 16.70
C ASN A 352 -14.35 -21.05 15.97
N LYS A 353 -13.95 -22.18 16.58
CA LYS A 353 -14.24 -23.52 16.06
C LYS A 353 -15.28 -24.22 16.94
N SER A 354 -16.33 -24.75 16.30
CA SER A 354 -17.32 -25.61 16.94
C SER A 354 -16.73 -26.99 17.27
N HIS A 355 -17.27 -27.58 18.33
CA HIS A 355 -16.78 -28.77 19.02
C HIS A 355 -17.29 -30.08 18.42
N ASN A 356 -16.45 -31.12 18.48
CA ASN A 356 -16.87 -32.51 18.73
C ASN A 356 -15.90 -33.12 19.75
N ASN A 357 -16.44 -33.91 20.67
CA ASN A 357 -15.88 -34.16 22.01
C ASN A 357 -15.51 -35.65 22.16
N THR A 358 -14.25 -35.99 22.37
CA THR A 358 -13.80 -37.32 22.83
C THR A 358 -12.76 -37.19 23.96
N ARG A 359 -12.67 -38.20 24.83
CA ARG A 359 -11.96 -38.13 26.13
C ARG A 359 -10.43 -38.12 26.04
N GLU A 360 -9.83 -38.57 24.94
CA GLU A 360 -8.37 -38.54 24.73
C GLU A 360 -7.84 -37.13 24.40
N ASP A 361 -8.69 -36.22 23.91
CA ASP A 361 -8.35 -34.82 23.62
C ASP A 361 -8.00 -33.99 24.87
N ARG A 362 -8.30 -34.47 26.07
CA ARG A 362 -8.27 -33.65 27.29
C ARG A 362 -6.84 -33.47 27.85
N TYR A 363 -6.01 -34.51 27.78
CA TYR A 363 -4.62 -34.45 28.25
C TYR A 363 -3.67 -33.75 27.25
N GLU A 364 -3.86 -33.95 25.94
CA GLU A 364 -3.10 -33.20 24.93
C GLU A 364 -3.51 -31.72 24.82
N ARG A 365 -4.71 -31.35 25.30
CA ARG A 365 -5.17 -29.95 25.35
C ARG A 365 -4.44 -29.18 26.43
N GLU A 366 -4.31 -29.71 27.65
CA GLU A 366 -3.68 -28.98 28.77
C GLU A 366 -2.22 -28.63 28.45
N ASP A 367 -1.45 -29.56 27.87
CA ASP A 367 -0.08 -29.29 27.40
C ASP A 367 -0.02 -28.28 26.23
N ARG A 368 -1.00 -28.31 25.31
CA ARG A 368 -1.10 -27.33 24.21
C ARG A 368 -1.56 -25.95 24.68
N TYR A 369 -2.38 -25.85 25.72
CA TYR A 369 -2.79 -24.58 26.31
C TYR A 369 -1.62 -23.95 27.07
N GLN A 370 -0.87 -24.74 27.85
CA GLN A 370 0.33 -24.23 28.53
C GLN A 370 1.44 -23.79 27.55
N ARG A 371 1.67 -24.52 26.45
CA ARG A 371 2.61 -24.07 25.39
C ARG A 371 2.12 -22.86 24.59
N LYS A 372 0.80 -22.72 24.39
CA LYS A 372 0.23 -21.54 23.73
C LYS A 372 0.27 -20.31 24.62
N ASP A 373 0.00 -20.46 25.91
CA ASP A 373 0.02 -19.34 26.86
C ASP A 373 1.45 -18.86 27.16
N SER A 374 2.44 -19.76 27.21
CA SER A 374 3.85 -19.39 27.26
C SER A 374 4.29 -18.63 26.01
N TYR A 375 3.98 -19.15 24.81
CA TYR A 375 4.26 -18.44 23.55
C TYR A 375 3.53 -17.09 23.45
N ARG A 376 2.30 -16.99 23.97
CA ARG A 376 1.55 -15.73 24.01
C ARG A 376 2.20 -14.73 24.95
N ARG A 377 2.57 -15.15 26.17
CA ARG A 377 3.23 -14.31 27.18
C ARG A 377 4.61 -13.83 26.69
N GLU A 378 5.38 -14.68 26.04
CA GLU A 378 6.65 -14.29 25.39
C GLU A 378 6.43 -13.23 24.30
N ASN A 379 5.42 -13.40 23.45
CA ASN A 379 5.08 -12.44 22.39
C ASN A 379 4.58 -11.08 22.93
N TYR A 380 3.89 -11.07 24.08
CA TYR A 380 3.47 -9.83 24.75
C TYR A 380 4.65 -9.07 25.36
N HIS A 381 5.57 -9.76 26.03
CA HIS A 381 6.81 -9.14 26.55
C HIS A 381 7.69 -8.59 25.42
N GLU A 382 7.77 -9.30 24.29
CA GLU A 382 8.51 -8.84 23.12
C GLU A 382 7.88 -7.59 22.49
N LYS A 383 6.54 -7.53 22.39
CA LYS A 383 5.80 -6.34 21.92
C LYS A 383 5.95 -5.15 22.85
N GLU A 384 5.82 -5.36 24.15
CA GLU A 384 6.00 -4.32 25.17
C GLU A 384 7.43 -3.75 25.12
N SER A 385 8.44 -4.62 25.16
CA SER A 385 9.85 -4.24 25.06
C SER A 385 10.15 -3.46 23.79
N ARG A 386 9.56 -3.88 22.67
CA ARG A 386 9.68 -3.19 21.39
C ARG A 386 9.03 -1.80 21.39
N TYR A 387 7.80 -1.66 21.88
CA TYR A 387 7.14 -0.34 21.97
C TYR A 387 7.87 0.59 22.93
N GLN A 388 8.47 0.03 23.99
CA GLN A 388 9.30 0.77 24.94
C GLN A 388 10.59 1.30 24.29
N LYS A 389 11.29 0.50 23.47
CA LYS A 389 12.47 0.95 22.71
C LYS A 389 12.14 2.07 21.73
N GLU A 390 11.03 1.94 20.99
CA GLU A 390 10.57 2.98 20.07
C GLU A 390 10.15 4.26 20.83
N TYR A 391 9.49 4.14 21.98
CA TYR A 391 9.23 5.28 22.86
C TYR A 391 10.52 6.02 23.23
N GLU A 392 11.54 5.31 23.71
CA GLU A 392 12.81 5.91 24.11
C GLU A 392 13.53 6.58 22.94
N ARG A 393 13.54 5.94 21.76
CA ARG A 393 14.12 6.51 20.54
C ARG A 393 13.44 7.82 20.15
N HIS A 394 12.10 7.85 20.12
CA HIS A 394 11.35 9.05 19.76
C HIS A 394 11.42 10.14 20.83
N ALA A 395 11.52 9.76 22.12
CA ALA A 395 11.75 10.70 23.21
C ALA A 395 13.14 11.38 23.09
N ARG A 396 14.19 10.62 22.76
CA ARG A 396 15.54 11.17 22.54
C ARG A 396 15.62 12.12 21.34
N ASN A 397 14.79 11.91 20.32
CA ASN A 397 14.75 12.72 19.10
C ASN A 397 13.74 13.89 19.16
N ASN A 398 13.23 14.27 20.35
CA ASN A 398 12.23 15.34 20.54
C ASN A 398 10.91 15.14 19.76
N HIS A 399 10.57 13.90 19.40
CA HIS A 399 9.31 13.57 18.73
C HIS A 399 8.18 13.31 19.74
N SER A 400 7.76 14.33 20.49
CA SER A 400 6.84 14.23 21.65
C SER A 400 5.54 13.45 21.35
N HIS A 401 4.89 13.73 20.22
CA HIS A 401 3.67 13.02 19.81
C HIS A 401 3.91 11.54 19.45
N LEU A 402 5.06 11.19 18.86
CA LEU A 402 5.41 9.80 18.53
C LEU A 402 5.78 9.02 19.79
N ALA A 403 6.52 9.66 20.71
CA ALA A 403 6.81 9.10 22.00
C ALA A 403 5.50 8.79 22.78
N GLU A 404 4.56 9.72 22.84
CA GLU A 404 3.28 9.48 23.52
C GLU A 404 2.46 8.35 22.87
N HIS A 405 2.49 8.22 21.55
CA HIS A 405 1.84 7.13 20.83
C HIS A 405 2.43 5.76 21.19
N TYR A 406 3.76 5.63 21.16
CA TYR A 406 4.43 4.39 21.53
C TYR A 406 4.29 4.05 23.00
N LYS A 407 4.24 5.08 23.87
CA LYS A 407 3.89 4.91 25.28
C LYS A 407 2.49 4.32 25.43
N LYS A 408 1.49 4.85 24.71
CA LYS A 408 0.11 4.29 24.72
C LYS A 408 0.07 2.85 24.19
N LYS A 409 0.85 2.52 23.16
CA LYS A 409 0.98 1.14 22.65
C LYS A 409 1.65 0.20 23.67
N ALA A 410 2.71 0.65 24.34
CA ALA A 410 3.37 -0.10 25.41
C ALA A 410 2.42 -0.33 26.59
N ASP A 411 1.68 0.71 27.01
CA ASP A 411 0.68 0.62 28.09
C ASP A 411 -0.51 -0.27 27.73
N ARG A 412 -0.91 -0.33 26.44
CA ARG A 412 -1.94 -1.24 25.95
C ARG A 412 -1.44 -2.68 25.88
N ALA A 413 -0.18 -2.89 25.48
CA ALA A 413 0.47 -4.19 25.50
C ALA A 413 0.60 -4.73 26.93
N LYS A 414 0.98 -3.87 27.89
CA LYS A 414 0.99 -4.16 29.33
C LYS A 414 -0.39 -4.50 29.89
N ARG A 415 -1.43 -3.76 29.51
CA ARG A 415 -2.81 -4.01 30.00
C ARG A 415 -3.40 -5.32 29.48
N ASN A 416 -3.05 -5.73 28.27
CA ASN A 416 -3.48 -7.01 27.70
C ASN A 416 -2.69 -8.23 28.26
N HIS A 417 -1.76 -8.00 29.20
CA HIS A 417 -1.00 -9.03 29.92
C HIS A 417 -1.74 -9.57 31.16
N PHE A 418 -2.72 -8.82 31.68
CA PHE A 418 -3.48 -9.14 32.90
C PHE A 418 -4.87 -9.69 32.63
#